data_AF-A0A0J7NDQ1-F1
#
_entry.id   AF-A0A0J7NDQ1-F1
#
_cell.length_a   1.000
_cell.length_b   1.000
_cell.length_c   1.000
_cell.angle_alpha   90.00
_cell.angle_beta   90.00
_cell.angle_gamma   90.00
#
_symmetry.space_group_name_H-M   'P 1'
#
loop_
_entity.id
_entity.type
_entity.pdbx_description
1 polymer ?
#
loop_
_entity_poly.entity_id
_entity_poly.type
_entity_poly.pdbx_seq_one_letter_code
_entity_poly.pdbx_strand_id
1 'polypeptide(L)'
;MANQAEHQQPAPKKPRLVFTDLQRRTLQAIFKETKRPSKEMQVTIARQLGLEPTTVGNFFMNARRRSMDKWKDEDPKTVAVEEEQLSPTIGIGQRQPSDVL
;
A
#
# COMPACT_ATOMS: atom_id res chain seq x y z
N MET A 1 -6.09 39.61 24.48
CA MET A 1 -5.02 39.85 23.48
C MET A 1 -4.33 38.53 23.14
N ALA A 2 -4.17 38.25 21.83
CA ALA A 2 -3.28 37.25 21.16
C ALA A 2 -3.40 35.77 21.61
N ASN A 3 -3.96 34.80 20.86
CA ASN A 3 -3.81 34.41 19.44
C ASN A 3 -2.35 34.20 18.99
N GLN A 4 -1.83 32.98 19.14
CA GLN A 4 -0.74 32.45 18.32
C GLN A 4 -1.04 30.99 17.93
N ALA A 5 -1.76 30.84 16.83
CA ALA A 5 -1.73 29.64 16.01
C ALA A 5 -0.43 29.71 15.18
N GLU A 6 0.55 28.91 15.60
CA GLU A 6 1.80 28.77 14.87
C GLU A 6 1.49 28.18 13.48
N HIS A 7 1.75 28.99 12.45
CA HIS A 7 1.58 28.61 11.07
C HIS A 7 2.64 27.57 10.70
N GLN A 8 2.30 26.28 10.84
CA GLN A 8 3.04 25.19 10.21
C GLN A 8 2.92 25.32 8.69
N GLN A 9 3.84 26.10 8.12
CA GLN A 9 4.05 26.20 6.68
C GLN A 9 4.21 24.77 6.13
N PRO A 10 3.34 24.33 5.21
CA PRO A 10 3.46 22.99 4.64
C PRO A 10 4.75 22.94 3.82
N ALA A 11 5.73 22.17 4.32
CA ALA A 11 7.00 21.99 3.64
C ALA A 11 6.78 21.61 2.16
N PRO A 12 7.55 22.19 1.23
CA PRO A 12 7.41 21.91 -0.20
C PRO A 12 7.61 20.41 -0.45
N LYS A 13 6.53 19.76 -0.91
CA LYS A 13 6.51 18.31 -1.13
C LYS A 13 7.47 17.97 -2.27
N LYS A 14 8.48 17.14 -1.97
CA LYS A 14 9.40 16.60 -2.98
C LYS A 14 8.59 16.06 -4.17
N PRO A 15 8.98 16.37 -5.42
CA PRO A 15 8.27 15.87 -6.60
C PRO A 15 8.15 14.35 -6.50
N ARG A 16 6.95 13.84 -6.78
CA ARG A 16 6.68 12.41 -6.63
C ARG A 16 7.57 11.64 -7.59
N LEU A 17 8.33 10.70 -7.05
CA LEU A 17 9.06 9.74 -7.87
C LEU A 17 8.05 8.88 -8.64
N VAL A 18 8.16 8.89 -9.95
CA VAL A 18 7.39 8.02 -10.85
C VAL A 18 8.31 6.96 -11.42
N PHE A 19 7.85 5.70 -11.38
CA PHE A 19 8.58 4.58 -11.94
C PHE A 19 8.61 4.64 -13.45
N THR A 20 9.73 4.21 -14.03
CA THR A 20 9.82 3.92 -15.46
C THR A 20 8.99 2.69 -15.82
N ASP A 21 8.70 2.52 -17.12
CA ASP A 21 7.93 1.36 -17.60
C ASP A 21 8.63 0.04 -17.28
N LEU A 22 9.97 0.01 -17.46
CA LEU A 22 10.80 -1.14 -17.13
C LEU A 22 10.71 -1.49 -15.64
N GLN A 23 10.89 -0.50 -14.75
CA GLN A 23 10.79 -0.70 -13.31
C GLN A 23 9.43 -1.26 -12.91
N ARG A 24 8.35 -0.72 -13.46
CA ARG A 24 6.99 -1.18 -13.18
C ARG A 24 6.78 -2.63 -13.61
N ARG A 25 7.17 -2.99 -14.84
CA ARG A 25 7.01 -4.35 -15.38
C ARG A 25 7.78 -5.37 -14.55
N THR A 26 9.03 -5.07 -14.20
CA THR A 26 9.86 -5.95 -13.36
C THR A 26 9.26 -6.12 -11.96
N LEU A 27 8.86 -5.03 -11.31
CA LEU A 27 8.23 -5.08 -9.98
C LEU A 27 6.92 -5.88 -9.99
N GLN A 28 6.11 -5.76 -11.05
CA GLN A 28 4.89 -6.55 -11.23
C GLN A 28 5.17 -8.04 -11.47
N ALA A 29 6.16 -8.38 -12.30
CA ALA A 29 6.54 -9.77 -12.56
C ALA A 29 6.98 -10.47 -11.27
N ILE A 30 7.85 -9.82 -10.50
CA ILE A 30 8.30 -10.33 -9.20
C ILE A 30 7.13 -10.44 -8.23
N PHE A 31 6.19 -9.49 -8.23
CA PHE A 31 5.03 -9.55 -7.35
C PHE A 31 4.05 -10.69 -7.71
N LYS A 32 4.07 -11.16 -8.96
CA LYS A 32 3.34 -12.38 -9.34
C LYS A 32 4.02 -13.62 -8.77
N GLU A 33 5.35 -13.69 -8.86
CA GLU A 33 6.16 -14.81 -8.36
C GLU A 33 6.20 -14.88 -6.83
N THR A 34 6.36 -13.74 -6.16
CA THR A 34 6.38 -13.64 -4.70
C THR A 34 5.68 -12.38 -4.19
N LYS A 35 4.63 -12.59 -3.37
CA LYS A 35 3.89 -11.50 -2.71
C LYS A 35 4.69 -10.82 -1.59
N ARG A 36 5.70 -11.51 -1.07
CA ARG A 36 6.49 -11.13 0.11
C ARG A 36 7.98 -11.36 -0.15
N PRO A 37 8.61 -10.57 -1.04
CA PRO A 37 10.05 -10.66 -1.24
C PRO A 37 10.79 -10.31 0.06
N SER A 38 11.76 -11.15 0.43
CA SER A 38 12.61 -10.95 1.61
C SER A 38 13.40 -9.64 1.54
N LYS A 39 13.92 -9.16 2.68
CA LYS A 39 14.69 -7.90 2.74
C LYS A 39 15.87 -7.91 1.77
N GLU A 40 16.62 -9.01 1.70
CA GLU A 40 17.74 -9.16 0.76
C GLU A 40 17.28 -9.11 -0.69
N MET A 41 16.16 -9.78 -1.01
CA MET A 41 15.59 -9.74 -2.35
C MET A 41 15.15 -8.32 -2.74
N GLN A 42 14.54 -7.57 -1.82
CA GLN A 42 14.18 -6.16 -2.05
C GLN A 42 15.42 -5.30 -2.33
N VAL A 43 16.51 -5.50 -1.58
CA VAL A 43 17.78 -4.80 -1.82
C VAL A 43 18.36 -5.14 -3.20
N THR A 44 18.32 -6.41 -3.59
CA THR A 44 18.78 -6.85 -4.91
C THR A 44 17.96 -6.23 -6.04
N ILE A 45 16.63 -6.21 -5.91
CA ILE A 45 15.73 -5.59 -6.89
C ILE A 45 15.99 -4.08 -6.98
N ALA A 46 16.16 -3.43 -5.83
CA ALA A 46 16.44 -2.00 -5.74
C ALA A 46 17.73 -1.65 -6.49
N ARG A 47 18.81 -2.42 -6.29
CA ARG A 47 20.07 -2.24 -7.01
C ARG A 47 19.91 -2.44 -8.52
N GLN A 48 19.23 -3.49 -8.96
CA GLN A 48 19.03 -3.77 -10.39
C GLN A 48 18.18 -2.70 -11.10
N LEU A 49 17.22 -2.13 -10.38
CA LEU A 49 16.30 -1.11 -10.91
C LEU A 49 16.78 0.33 -10.69
N GLY A 50 17.90 0.54 -10.00
CA GLY A 50 18.37 1.87 -9.61
C GLY A 50 17.42 2.60 -8.65
N LEU A 51 16.72 1.85 -7.80
CA LEU A 51 15.76 2.35 -6.82
C LEU A 51 16.30 2.24 -5.40
N GLU A 52 15.71 3.00 -4.48
CA GLU A 52 15.96 2.83 -3.04
C GLU A 52 15.24 1.58 -2.51
N PRO A 53 15.85 0.79 -1.60
CA PRO A 53 15.22 -0.40 -1.03
C PRO A 53 13.91 -0.07 -0.31
N THR A 54 13.82 1.11 0.32
CA THR A 54 12.59 1.63 0.92
C THR A 54 11.49 1.84 -0.12
N THR A 55 11.83 2.33 -1.31
CA THR A 55 10.88 2.54 -2.41
C THR A 55 10.33 1.21 -2.92
N VAL A 56 11.19 0.21 -3.06
CA VAL A 56 10.81 -1.15 -3.46
C VAL A 56 9.93 -1.80 -2.39
N GLY A 57 10.29 -1.69 -1.11
CA GLY A 57 9.46 -2.18 0.01
C GLY A 57 8.08 -1.53 0.04
N ASN A 58 8.01 -0.21 -0.12
CA ASN A 58 6.75 0.54 -0.19
C ASN A 58 5.87 0.09 -1.37
N PHE A 59 6.48 -0.19 -2.54
CA PHE A 59 5.75 -0.73 -3.68
C PHE A 59 5.09 -2.06 -3.33
N PHE A 60 5.82 -3.04 -2.77
CA PHE A 60 5.25 -4.35 -2.47
C PHE A 60 4.21 -4.31 -1.35
N MET A 61 4.38 -3.45 -0.34
CA MET A 61 3.33 -3.18 0.66
C MET A 61 2.06 -2.65 0.00
N ASN A 62 2.21 -1.69 -0.92
CA ASN A 62 1.09 -1.08 -1.61
C ASN A 62 0.40 -2.05 -2.58
N ALA A 63 1.20 -2.80 -3.33
CA ALA A 63 0.74 -3.82 -4.26
C ALA A 63 -0.07 -4.89 -3.52
N ARG A 64 0.42 -5.39 -2.37
CA ARG A 64 -0.31 -6.36 -1.53
C ARG A 64 -1.64 -5.83 -1.00
N ARG A 65 -1.66 -4.59 -0.50
CA ARG A 65 -2.91 -3.99 -0.01
C ARG A 65 -3.92 -3.76 -1.13
N ARG A 66 -3.45 -3.43 -2.35
CA ARG A 66 -4.33 -3.22 -3.52
C ARG A 66 -4.77 -4.52 -4.18
N SER A 67 -4.00 -5.60 -4.05
CA SER A 67 -4.32 -6.88 -4.69
C SER A 67 -5.34 -7.72 -3.95
N MET A 68 -5.72 -7.36 -2.70
CA MET A 68 -6.67 -8.14 -1.92
C MET A 68 -8.06 -8.27 -2.55
N ASP A 69 -8.45 -7.33 -3.42
CA ASP A 69 -9.75 -7.35 -4.10
C ASP A 69 -9.73 -8.15 -5.42
N LYS A 70 -8.58 -8.21 -6.11
CA LYS A 70 -8.48 -8.78 -7.46
C LYS A 70 -7.89 -10.18 -7.55
N TRP A 71 -7.19 -10.66 -6.52
CA TRP A 71 -6.44 -11.92 -6.58
C TRP A 71 -7.02 -13.04 -5.72
N LYS A 72 -8.25 -12.87 -5.24
CA LYS A 72 -9.03 -13.92 -4.60
C LYS A 72 -9.37 -15.09 -5.55
N ASP A 73 -9.06 -14.98 -6.84
CA ASP A 73 -9.38 -15.96 -7.89
C ASP A 73 -8.17 -16.82 -8.34
N GLU A 74 -6.94 -16.48 -7.96
CA GLU A 74 -5.72 -17.25 -8.34
C GLU A 74 -4.93 -17.71 -7.10
N ASP A 75 -5.59 -18.42 -6.19
CA ASP A 75 -4.92 -19.30 -5.22
C ASP A 75 -5.15 -20.76 -5.64
N PRO A 76 -4.18 -21.45 -6.28
CA PRO A 76 -4.23 -22.91 -6.33
C PRO A 76 -3.87 -23.44 -4.94
N LYS A 77 -4.91 -23.86 -4.21
CA LYS A 77 -4.91 -24.90 -3.17
C LYS A 77 -4.64 -24.46 -1.73
N THR A 78 -5.70 -24.06 -1.04
CA THR A 78 -5.93 -24.50 0.35
C THR A 78 -7.36 -25.01 0.47
N VAL A 79 -7.51 -26.33 0.50
CA VAL A 79 -8.71 -27.01 0.98
C VAL A 79 -8.81 -26.79 2.48
N ALA A 80 -9.80 -26.03 2.94
CA ALA A 80 -10.29 -26.06 4.31
C ALA A 80 -11.67 -25.40 4.37
N VAL A 81 -12.69 -26.26 4.25
CA VAL A 81 -13.97 -26.29 4.96
C VAL A 81 -14.91 -25.06 4.96
N GLU A 82 -16.17 -25.35 4.63
CA GLU A 82 -17.41 -24.66 5.05
C GLU A 82 -17.30 -24.16 6.50
N GLU A 83 -17.84 -23.00 6.90
CA GLU A 83 -19.28 -22.80 7.11
C GLU A 83 -19.57 -21.33 7.47
N GLU A 84 -20.77 -20.89 7.09
CA GLU A 84 -21.62 -19.80 7.60
C GLU A 84 -21.15 -18.33 7.72
N GLN A 85 -21.91 -17.50 6.99
CA GLN A 85 -22.61 -16.30 7.45
C GLN A 85 -21.87 -15.35 8.41
N LEU A 86 -21.63 -14.13 7.94
CA LEU A 86 -22.11 -12.87 8.55
C LEU A 86 -21.72 -11.70 7.63
N SER A 87 -22.71 -10.93 7.15
CA SER A 87 -22.53 -9.75 6.31
C SER A 87 -21.52 -8.75 6.88
N PRO A 88 -20.58 -8.20 6.09
CA PRO A 88 -19.80 -7.05 6.52
C PRO A 88 -20.66 -5.78 6.39
N THR A 89 -21.32 -5.38 7.49
CA THR A 89 -21.74 -4.00 7.67
C THR A 89 -20.50 -3.16 7.97
N ILE A 90 -19.92 -2.54 6.93
CA ILE A 90 -18.86 -1.54 7.10
C ILE A 90 -19.54 -0.29 7.64
N GLY A 91 -19.63 -0.19 8.96
CA GLY A 91 -20.01 1.02 9.68
C GLY A 91 -18.98 2.11 9.45
N ILE A 92 -19.15 2.87 8.37
CA ILE A 92 -18.61 4.21 8.24
C ILE A 92 -19.37 5.06 9.26
N GLY A 93 -18.82 5.14 10.47
CA GLY A 93 -19.31 6.04 11.50
C GLY A 93 -19.29 7.46 10.96
N GLN A 94 -20.48 8.02 10.71
CA GLN A 94 -20.66 9.44 10.52
C GLN A 94 -20.13 10.16 11.77
N ARG A 95 -19.02 10.88 11.61
CA ARG A 95 -18.60 11.87 12.59
C ARG A 95 -19.57 13.04 12.48
N GLN A 96 -20.57 13.06 13.35
CA GLN A 96 -21.45 14.22 13.53
C GLN A 96 -20.64 15.37 14.16
N PRO A 97 -20.64 16.59 13.59
CA PRO A 97 -20.22 17.78 14.30
C PRO A 97 -21.44 18.35 15.03
N SER A 98 -21.68 17.93 16.27
CA SER A 98 -22.66 18.59 17.14
C SER A 98 -22.00 19.79 17.83
N ASP A 99 -22.40 20.97 17.35
CA ASP A 99 -22.64 22.22 18.07
C ASP A 99 -21.50 22.83 18.91
N VAL A 100 -20.88 23.86 18.32
CA VAL A 100 -20.31 24.98 19.08
C VAL A 100 -21.46 25.90 19.47
N LEU A 101 -21.65 26.09 20.78
CA LEU A 101 -22.34 27.24 21.34
C LEU A 101 -21.39 27.95 22.30
#